data_AF-A0A2W2CKW0-F1
#
_entry.id   AF-A0A2W2CKW0-F1
#
_cell.length_a   1.000
_cell.length_b   1.000
_cell.length_c   1.000
_cell.angle_alpha   90.00
_cell.angle_beta   90.00
_cell.angle_gamma   90.00
#
_symmetry.space_group_name_H-M   'P 1'
#
loop_
_entity.id
_entity.type
_entity.pdbx_description
1 polymer ?
#
loop_
_entity_poly.entity_id
_entity_poly.type
_entity_poly.pdbx_seq_one_letter_code
_entity_poly.pdbx_strand_id
1 'polypeptide(L)'
;MGTESGGRRRLAGVVVAAAVVVVLVVGVAIFGLARGPGGGTESSPSETGSPSWSTAPRPQPEQLADTADSEVFARQVARALFTWDTTSGAAPIDYAQVLVEAGDPTGTETAGLASDVRSYLPAPDVWAQLSRYRTRQWLVIDTLEVPDAWADAQEQAAPGQLLAGTTAYTATGTRHRAGTWDGERVEAEQAVSFTLFVTCRPSFEYCRLLRLSELNNPLH
;
A
#
# COMPACT_ATOMS: atom_id res chain seq x y z
N MET A 1 -36.40 -49.38 -5.14
CA MET A 1 -36.56 -48.33 -4.13
C MET A 1 -35.23 -47.59 -4.02
N GLY A 2 -35.22 -46.28 -4.28
CA GLY A 2 -34.08 -45.41 -3.99
C GLY A 2 -33.35 -44.85 -5.22
N THR A 3 -33.71 -43.65 -5.66
CA THR A 3 -32.79 -42.54 -5.97
C THR A 3 -33.61 -41.25 -6.11
N GLU A 4 -33.90 -40.57 -5.00
CA GLU A 4 -34.40 -39.18 -5.03
C GLU A 4 -33.92 -38.43 -3.77
N SER A 5 -32.66 -38.00 -3.75
CA SER A 5 -32.11 -37.21 -2.62
C SER A 5 -31.08 -36.14 -3.02
N GLY A 6 -30.86 -35.90 -4.33
CA GLY A 6 -29.86 -34.93 -4.82
C GLY A 6 -30.36 -33.51 -5.11
N GLY A 7 -31.63 -33.35 -5.53
CA GLY A 7 -32.16 -32.05 -5.98
C GLY A 7 -32.57 -31.09 -4.86
N ARG A 8 -33.09 -31.63 -3.75
CA ARG A 8 -33.65 -30.81 -2.65
C ARG A 8 -32.59 -30.01 -1.88
N ARG A 9 -31.36 -30.52 -1.81
CA ARG A 9 -30.23 -29.83 -1.13
C ARG A 9 -29.71 -28.63 -1.92
N ARG A 10 -29.74 -28.70 -3.25
CA ARG A 10 -29.30 -27.59 -4.12
C ARG A 10 -30.33 -26.45 -4.14
N LEU A 11 -31.63 -26.77 -4.16
CA LEU A 11 -32.70 -25.78 -4.05
C LEU A 11 -32.74 -25.09 -2.68
N ALA A 12 -32.47 -25.82 -1.58
CA ALA A 12 -32.40 -25.23 -0.25
C ALA A 12 -31.24 -24.21 -0.11
N GLY A 13 -30.08 -24.48 -0.72
CA GLY A 13 -28.92 -23.57 -0.67
C GLY A 13 -29.16 -22.23 -1.37
N VAL A 14 -29.86 -22.23 -2.50
CA VAL A 14 -30.15 -21.01 -3.27
C VAL A 14 -31.16 -20.11 -2.55
N VAL A 15 -32.17 -20.70 -1.88
CA VAL A 15 -33.18 -19.95 -1.12
C VAL A 15 -32.57 -19.25 0.10
N VAL A 16 -31.62 -19.90 0.78
CA VAL A 16 -30.93 -19.31 1.94
C VAL A 16 -30.03 -18.15 1.52
N ALA A 17 -29.29 -18.28 0.40
CA ALA A 17 -28.44 -17.21 -0.11
C ALA A 17 -29.25 -15.96 -0.52
N ALA A 18 -30.40 -16.14 -1.17
CA ALA A 18 -31.27 -15.03 -1.54
C ALA A 18 -31.89 -14.32 -0.33
N ALA A 19 -32.27 -15.07 0.72
CA ALA A 19 -32.81 -14.49 1.95
C ALA A 19 -31.76 -13.64 2.70
N VAL A 20 -30.49 -14.06 2.71
CA VAL A 20 -29.40 -13.31 3.35
C VAL A 20 -29.13 -11.98 2.63
N VAL A 21 -29.20 -11.94 1.29
CA VAL A 21 -29.02 -10.70 0.52
C VAL A 21 -30.15 -9.70 0.79
N VAL A 22 -31.40 -10.16 0.88
CA VAL A 22 -32.55 -9.28 1.17
C VAL A 22 -32.46 -8.67 2.59
N VAL A 23 -32.03 -9.45 3.58
CA VAL A 23 -31.83 -8.93 4.96
C VAL A 23 -30.73 -7.88 5.01
N LEU A 24 -29.63 -8.05 4.25
CA LEU A 24 -28.54 -7.07 4.19
C LEU A 24 -28.98 -5.74 3.56
N VAL A 25 -29.80 -5.77 2.51
CA VAL A 25 -30.31 -4.54 1.86
C VAL A 25 -31.27 -3.77 2.77
N VAL A 26 -32.15 -4.48 3.50
CA VAL A 26 -33.07 -3.84 4.46
C VAL A 26 -32.31 -3.24 5.66
N GLY A 27 -31.23 -3.89 6.12
CA GLY A 27 -30.39 -3.37 7.19
C GLY A 27 -29.70 -2.04 6.85
N VAL A 28 -29.21 -1.88 5.61
CA VAL A 28 -28.56 -0.63 5.15
C VAL A 28 -29.58 0.51 5.01
N ALA A 29 -30.80 0.21 4.56
CA ALA A 29 -31.86 1.22 4.42
C ALA A 29 -32.30 1.80 5.77
N ILE A 30 -32.38 0.99 6.82
CA ILE A 30 -32.74 1.44 8.17
C ILE A 30 -31.58 2.24 8.80
N PHE A 31 -30.33 1.84 8.56
CA PHE A 31 -29.15 2.54 9.11
C PHE A 31 -28.87 3.90 8.44
N GLY A 32 -29.34 4.09 7.19
CA GLY A 32 -29.28 5.37 6.47
C GLY A 32 -30.30 6.40 6.96
N LEU A 33 -31.47 5.96 7.43
CA LEU A 33 -32.54 6.85 7.91
C LEU A 33 -32.36 7.34 9.37
N ALA A 34 -31.54 6.64 10.16
CA ALA A 34 -31.25 7.02 11.55
C ALA A 34 -30.22 8.17 11.70
N ARG A 35 -29.51 8.53 10.63
CA ARG A 35 -28.62 9.70 10.58
C ARG A 35 -29.26 10.78 9.72
N GLY A 36 -30.24 11.47 10.30
CA GLY A 36 -30.91 12.60 9.66
C GLY A 36 -29.92 13.71 9.25
N PRO A 37 -30.26 14.53 8.24
CA PRO A 37 -29.43 15.64 7.80
C PRO A 37 -29.46 16.73 8.89
N GLY A 38 -28.35 16.90 9.59
CA GLY A 38 -28.18 17.97 10.57
C GLY A 38 -28.11 19.32 9.87
N GLY A 39 -29.22 20.06 9.89
CA GLY A 39 -29.28 21.49 9.62
C GLY A 39 -29.15 22.31 10.91
N GLY A 40 -28.64 23.53 10.75
CA GLY A 40 -28.53 24.58 11.77
C GLY A 40 -27.07 24.83 12.18
N THR A 41 -26.52 26.04 12.22
CA THR A 41 -27.06 27.40 12.04
C THR A 41 -25.88 28.31 11.72
N GLU A 42 -26.12 29.25 10.81
CA GLU A 42 -25.28 30.38 10.44
C GLU A 42 -24.94 31.24 11.67
N SER A 43 -23.66 31.49 11.93
CA SER A 43 -23.19 32.62 12.73
C SER A 43 -21.74 32.95 12.37
N SER A 44 -21.59 34.04 11.63
CA SER A 44 -20.38 34.85 11.54
C SER A 44 -20.86 36.30 11.78
N PRO A 45 -20.07 37.25 12.31
CA PRO A 45 -18.61 37.25 12.37
C PRO A 45 -18.01 37.70 13.70
N SER A 46 -16.74 37.36 13.91
CA SER A 46 -15.80 38.22 14.64
C SER A 46 -14.38 37.90 14.19
N GLU A 47 -13.80 38.84 13.45
CA GLU A 47 -12.35 38.98 13.29
C GLU A 47 -11.74 39.12 14.68
N THR A 48 -10.92 38.15 15.09
CA THR A 48 -9.86 38.37 16.08
C THR A 48 -8.80 37.30 15.85
N GLY A 49 -7.65 37.75 15.33
CA GLY A 49 -6.33 37.10 15.39
C GLY A 49 -6.28 35.63 14.99
N SER A 50 -5.82 35.35 13.76
CA SER A 50 -5.33 34.01 13.39
C SER A 50 -4.37 33.51 14.47
N PRO A 51 -4.67 32.42 15.20
CA PRO A 51 -3.65 31.75 15.96
C PRO A 51 -2.65 31.24 14.93
N SER A 52 -1.41 31.68 15.01
CA SER A 52 -0.33 30.95 14.36
C SER A 52 -0.25 29.62 15.10
N TRP A 53 -1.04 28.65 14.64
CA TRP A 53 -0.90 27.26 15.05
C TRP A 53 0.48 26.86 14.54
N SER A 54 1.47 26.94 15.42
CA SER A 54 2.70 26.16 15.30
C SER A 54 2.23 24.70 15.24
N THR A 55 2.01 24.21 14.03
CA THR A 55 1.78 22.79 13.77
C THR A 55 3.04 22.12 14.25
N ALA A 56 2.98 21.50 15.44
CA ALA A 56 4.06 20.65 15.89
C ALA A 56 4.38 19.68 14.74
N PRO A 57 5.66 19.48 14.38
CA PRO A 57 6.03 18.58 13.30
C PRO A 57 5.33 17.24 13.52
N ARG A 58 4.47 16.84 12.57
CA ARG A 58 3.84 15.53 12.64
C ARG A 58 4.99 14.50 12.64
N PRO A 59 4.92 13.43 13.46
CA PRO A 59 5.87 12.34 13.33
C PRO A 59 5.87 11.84 11.88
N GLN A 60 7.01 11.95 11.19
CA GLN A 60 7.14 11.57 9.80
C GLN A 60 7.85 10.21 9.69
N PRO A 61 7.45 9.37 8.72
CA PRO A 61 8.22 8.19 8.36
C PRO A 61 9.67 8.55 8.00
N GLU A 62 10.58 7.59 8.16
CA GLU A 62 11.98 7.76 7.82
C GLU A 62 12.15 8.05 6.33
N GLN A 63 12.89 9.11 6.01
CA GLN A 63 13.16 9.51 4.63
C GLN A 63 14.26 8.64 4.00
N LEU A 64 14.16 8.42 2.70
CA LEU A 64 15.15 7.68 1.93
C LEU A 64 16.39 8.56 1.68
N ALA A 65 17.58 8.01 1.90
CA ALA A 65 18.82 8.71 1.63
C ALA A 65 19.13 8.68 0.13
N ASP A 66 19.47 9.84 -0.43
CA ASP A 66 19.96 9.94 -1.81
C ASP A 66 21.24 9.09 -1.98
N THR A 67 21.27 8.30 -3.04
CA THR A 67 22.41 7.45 -3.40
C THR A 67 22.48 7.27 -4.91
N ALA A 68 23.68 7.12 -5.45
CA ALA A 68 23.91 6.79 -6.86
C ALA A 68 24.07 5.27 -7.07
N ASP A 69 24.09 4.48 -5.99
CA ASP A 69 24.13 3.01 -6.04
C ASP A 69 22.70 2.46 -6.09
N SER A 70 22.40 1.78 -7.20
CA SER A 70 21.07 1.28 -7.53
C SER A 70 20.61 0.16 -6.59
N GLU A 71 21.51 -0.71 -6.14
CA GLU A 71 21.18 -1.81 -5.23
C GLU A 71 20.93 -1.28 -3.81
N VAL A 72 21.77 -0.35 -3.35
CA VAL A 72 21.56 0.34 -2.06
C VAL A 72 20.23 1.07 -2.07
N PHE A 73 19.90 1.80 -3.14
CA PHE A 73 18.62 2.47 -3.28
C PHE A 73 17.44 1.48 -3.28
N ALA A 74 17.50 0.44 -4.10
CA ALA A 74 16.45 -0.57 -4.19
C ALA A 74 16.20 -1.26 -2.83
N ARG A 75 17.26 -1.54 -2.07
CA ARG A 75 17.15 -2.09 -0.71
C ARG A 75 16.47 -1.13 0.27
N GLN A 76 16.77 0.17 0.21
CA GLN A 76 16.10 1.17 1.03
C GLN A 76 14.60 1.25 0.70
N VAL A 77 14.25 1.34 -0.59
CA VAL A 77 12.85 1.37 -1.05
C VAL A 77 12.10 0.10 -0.63
N ALA A 78 12.69 -1.07 -0.84
CA ALA A 78 12.09 -2.35 -0.47
C ALA A 78 11.78 -2.42 1.04
N ARG A 79 12.67 -1.91 1.90
CA ARG A 79 12.39 -1.81 3.35
C ARG A 79 11.28 -0.80 3.64
N ALA A 80 11.33 0.38 3.05
CA ALA A 80 10.37 1.45 3.29
C ALA A 80 8.94 1.06 2.88
N LEU A 81 8.76 0.31 1.79
CA LEU A 81 7.45 -0.23 1.36
C LEU A 81 6.72 -1.00 2.46
N PHE A 82 7.48 -1.67 3.34
CA PHE A 82 6.92 -2.55 4.36
C PHE A 82 7.08 -2.01 5.78
N THR A 83 7.81 -0.91 5.97
CA THR A 83 8.10 -0.34 7.28
C THR A 83 7.07 0.71 7.62
N TRP A 84 6.07 0.31 8.40
CA TRP A 84 5.07 1.21 8.95
C TRP A 84 4.65 0.79 10.35
N ASP A 85 4.22 1.77 11.13
CA ASP A 85 3.76 1.59 12.50
C ASP A 85 2.47 2.39 12.71
N THR A 86 1.41 1.71 13.15
CA THR A 86 0.12 2.35 13.45
C THR A 86 0.13 3.20 14.71
N THR A 87 1.18 3.10 15.53
CA THR A 87 1.39 3.86 16.76
C THR A 87 2.26 5.09 16.58
N SER A 88 2.85 5.29 15.40
CA SER A 88 3.72 6.44 15.12
C SER A 88 2.97 7.77 15.03
N GLY A 89 1.66 7.74 14.79
CA GLY A 89 0.85 8.92 14.49
C GLY A 89 0.83 9.32 13.01
N ALA A 90 1.57 8.61 12.15
CA ALA A 90 1.49 8.74 10.70
C ALA A 90 0.30 7.94 10.13
N ALA A 91 -0.27 8.43 9.04
CA ALA A 91 -1.27 7.73 8.23
C ALA A 91 -0.60 6.97 7.06
N PRO A 92 -1.27 6.01 6.42
CA PRO A 92 -0.72 5.30 5.26
C PRO A 92 -0.19 6.24 4.17
N ILE A 93 -0.89 7.35 3.93
CA ILE A 93 -0.47 8.34 2.93
C ILE A 93 0.87 8.99 3.25
N ASP A 94 1.21 9.17 4.53
CA ASP A 94 2.47 9.77 4.95
C ASP A 94 3.64 8.83 4.58
N TYR A 95 3.46 7.50 4.70
CA TYR A 95 4.44 6.51 4.24
C TYR A 95 4.51 6.43 2.71
N ALA A 96 3.38 6.59 2.02
CA ALA A 96 3.34 6.62 0.57
C ALA A 96 4.12 7.82 0.01
N GLN A 97 4.04 8.98 0.66
CA GLN A 97 4.71 10.21 0.22
C GLN A 97 6.22 10.03 0.15
N VAL A 98 6.85 9.41 1.15
CA VAL A 98 8.30 9.10 1.13
C VAL A 98 8.71 8.35 -0.14
N LEU A 99 7.92 7.35 -0.54
CA LEU A 99 8.22 6.51 -1.69
C LEU A 99 7.95 7.22 -3.02
N VAL A 100 6.90 8.03 -3.09
CA VAL A 100 6.55 8.80 -4.28
C VAL A 100 7.54 9.97 -4.50
N GLU A 101 8.01 10.60 -3.44
CA GLU A 101 9.03 11.66 -3.48
C GLU A 101 10.40 11.13 -3.93
N ALA A 102 10.71 9.87 -3.64
CA ALA A 102 11.89 9.20 -4.18
C ALA A 102 11.76 8.81 -5.67
N GLY A 103 10.61 9.09 -6.28
CA GLY A 103 10.33 8.82 -7.68
C GLY A 103 10.98 9.81 -8.65
N ASP A 104 10.75 9.60 -9.94
CA ASP A 104 11.21 10.50 -11.00
C ASP A 104 10.76 11.96 -10.76
N PRO A 105 11.70 12.92 -10.60
CA PRO A 105 11.38 14.33 -10.32
C PRO A 105 10.77 15.08 -11.51
N THR A 106 10.83 14.53 -12.74
CA THR A 106 10.19 15.14 -13.91
C THR A 106 8.67 15.01 -13.90
N GLY A 107 8.14 14.09 -13.07
CA GLY A 107 6.71 13.82 -12.96
C GLY A 107 6.20 12.72 -13.89
N THR A 108 7.03 12.20 -14.80
CA THR A 108 6.59 11.26 -15.86
C THR A 108 6.04 9.97 -15.27
N GLU A 109 6.75 9.38 -14.31
CA GLU A 109 6.35 8.12 -13.68
C GLU A 109 5.49 8.31 -12.41
N THR A 110 5.30 9.54 -11.93
CA THR A 110 4.71 9.80 -10.59
C THR A 110 3.31 9.21 -10.41
N ALA A 111 2.44 9.33 -11.42
CA ALA A 111 1.07 8.81 -11.32
C ALA A 111 1.04 7.28 -11.28
N GLY A 112 1.87 6.62 -12.11
CA GLY A 112 2.02 5.17 -12.12
C GLY A 112 2.61 4.69 -10.80
N LEU A 113 3.70 5.31 -10.35
CA LEU A 113 4.35 4.99 -9.10
C LEU A 113 3.42 5.15 -7.89
N ALA A 114 2.68 6.24 -7.81
CA ALA A 114 1.74 6.47 -6.71
C ALA A 114 0.64 5.38 -6.66
N SER A 115 0.18 4.92 -7.83
CA SER A 115 -0.76 3.80 -7.93
C SER A 115 -0.11 2.51 -7.43
N ASP A 116 1.10 2.21 -7.89
CA ASP A 116 1.82 1.01 -7.48
C ASP A 116 2.06 1.02 -5.96
N VAL A 117 2.61 2.09 -5.38
CA VAL A 117 2.86 2.25 -3.93
C VAL A 117 1.59 2.06 -3.11
N ARG A 118 0.46 2.61 -3.56
CA ARG A 118 -0.82 2.48 -2.86
C ARG A 118 -1.25 1.01 -2.72
N SER A 119 -0.90 0.14 -3.67
CA SER A 119 -1.21 -1.29 -3.60
C SER A 119 -0.44 -2.05 -2.51
N TYR A 120 0.72 -1.52 -2.07
CA TYR A 120 1.54 -2.12 -1.01
C TYR A 120 1.08 -1.74 0.40
N LEU A 121 0.34 -0.64 0.53
CA LEU A 121 -0.05 -0.08 1.82
C LEU A 121 -1.45 -0.52 2.23
N PRO A 122 -1.73 -0.68 3.53
CA PRO A 122 -3.08 -0.99 4.00
C PRO A 122 -4.09 0.08 3.55
N ALA A 123 -5.26 -0.36 3.08
CA ALA A 123 -6.39 0.53 2.85
C ALA A 123 -6.83 1.23 4.17
N PRO A 124 -7.46 2.41 4.12
CA PRO A 124 -7.77 3.19 5.34
C PRO A 124 -8.59 2.45 6.40
N ASP A 125 -9.56 1.63 5.98
CA ASP A 125 -10.38 0.79 6.85
C ASP A 125 -9.56 -0.34 7.49
N VAL A 126 -8.67 -0.97 6.72
CA VAL A 126 -7.72 -1.96 7.21
C VAL A 126 -6.74 -1.33 8.19
N TRP A 127 -6.23 -0.13 7.90
CA TRP A 127 -5.36 0.62 8.80
C TRP A 127 -6.06 0.88 10.14
N ALA A 128 -7.29 1.39 10.13
CA ALA A 128 -8.06 1.63 11.35
C ALA A 128 -8.25 0.34 12.17
N GLN A 129 -8.45 -0.81 11.52
CA GLN A 129 -8.48 -2.10 12.20
C GLN A 129 -7.13 -2.46 12.82
N LEU A 130 -6.04 -2.34 12.06
CA LEU A 130 -4.67 -2.65 12.52
C LEU A 130 -4.22 -1.75 13.68
N SER A 131 -4.64 -0.48 13.69
CA SER A 131 -4.37 0.46 14.78
C SER A 131 -4.95 0.00 16.12
N ARG A 132 -6.09 -0.70 16.13
CA ARG A 132 -6.67 -1.26 17.37
C ARG A 132 -5.75 -2.29 18.01
N TYR A 133 -4.96 -2.98 17.19
CA TYR A 133 -3.98 -3.96 17.63
C TYR A 133 -2.57 -3.38 17.71
N ARG A 134 -2.40 -2.06 17.61
CA ARG A 134 -1.09 -1.39 17.68
C ARG A 134 -0.07 -2.03 16.74
N THR A 135 -0.53 -2.37 15.53
CA THR A 135 0.24 -3.17 14.59
C THR A 135 1.40 -2.36 14.01
N ARG A 136 2.55 -3.01 13.88
CA ARG A 136 3.68 -2.57 13.06
C ARG A 136 4.05 -3.64 12.05
N GLN A 137 4.66 -3.24 10.94
CA GLN A 137 5.16 -4.11 9.90
C GLN A 137 6.60 -3.74 9.54
N TRP A 138 7.38 -4.74 9.16
CA TRP A 138 8.69 -4.56 8.56
C TRP A 138 8.98 -5.71 7.57
N LEU A 139 10.04 -5.56 6.79
CA LEU A 139 10.53 -6.56 5.86
C LEU A 139 11.95 -6.98 6.26
N VAL A 140 12.17 -8.29 6.31
CA VAL A 140 13.51 -8.88 6.23
C VAL A 140 13.71 -9.28 4.77
N ILE A 141 14.71 -8.70 4.11
CA ILE A 141 15.02 -9.01 2.71
C ILE A 141 15.95 -10.22 2.71
N ASP A 142 15.56 -11.25 1.97
CA ASP A 142 16.33 -12.48 1.80
C ASP A 142 17.26 -12.36 0.59
N THR A 143 16.71 -11.94 -0.56
CA THR A 143 17.48 -11.66 -1.79
C THR A 143 17.06 -10.36 -2.44
N LEU A 144 17.98 -9.75 -3.18
CA LEU A 144 17.73 -8.57 -4.01
C LEU A 144 18.64 -8.65 -5.23
N GLU A 145 18.08 -9.03 -6.37
CA GLU A 145 18.85 -9.41 -7.56
C GLU A 145 18.22 -8.86 -8.83
N VAL A 146 19.02 -8.61 -9.86
CA VAL A 146 18.49 -8.25 -11.18
C VAL A 146 17.89 -9.52 -11.80
N PRO A 147 16.58 -9.55 -12.14
CA PRO A 147 15.96 -10.76 -12.67
C PRO A 147 16.47 -11.06 -14.08
N ASP A 148 16.53 -12.34 -14.45
CA ASP A 148 17.08 -12.78 -15.73
C ASP A 148 16.30 -12.18 -16.92
N ALA A 149 14.97 -12.11 -16.83
CA ALA A 149 14.14 -11.49 -17.87
C ALA A 149 14.34 -9.97 -18.01
N TRP A 150 15.11 -9.30 -17.13
CA TRP A 150 15.44 -7.89 -17.33
C TRP A 150 16.31 -7.68 -18.57
N ALA A 151 17.18 -8.62 -18.92
CA ALA A 151 17.97 -8.54 -20.15
C ALA A 151 17.04 -8.54 -21.38
N ASP A 152 16.11 -9.49 -21.42
CA ASP A 152 15.12 -9.60 -22.50
C ASP A 152 14.23 -8.37 -22.59
N ALA A 153 13.77 -7.83 -21.44
CA ALA A 153 12.96 -6.62 -21.38
C ALA A 153 13.69 -5.39 -21.95
N GLN A 154 15.00 -5.28 -21.72
CA GLN A 154 15.81 -4.20 -22.28
C GLN A 154 15.96 -4.34 -23.80
N GLU A 155 16.19 -5.54 -24.31
CA GLU A 155 16.31 -5.78 -25.76
C GLU A 155 15.00 -5.53 -26.51
N GLN A 156 13.87 -5.84 -25.88
CA GLN A 156 12.54 -5.69 -26.44
C GLN A 156 11.97 -4.27 -26.30
N ALA A 157 12.58 -3.42 -25.47
CA ALA A 157 12.12 -2.07 -25.24
C ALA A 157 12.22 -1.22 -26.53
N ALA A 158 11.15 -0.49 -26.85
CA ALA A 158 11.19 0.47 -27.94
C ALA A 158 12.19 1.60 -27.63
N PRO A 159 12.81 2.23 -28.65
CA PRO A 159 13.72 3.36 -28.43
C PRO A 159 13.07 4.46 -27.59
N GLY A 160 13.73 4.83 -26.48
CA GLY A 160 13.24 5.84 -25.54
C GLY A 160 12.18 5.37 -24.55
N GLN A 161 11.77 4.09 -24.59
CA GLN A 161 10.84 3.53 -23.60
C GLN A 161 11.48 3.37 -22.22
N LEU A 162 12.77 3.05 -22.17
CA LEU A 162 13.55 2.98 -20.94
C LEU A 162 14.52 4.16 -20.88
N LEU A 163 14.57 4.83 -19.73
CA LEU A 163 15.58 5.83 -19.44
C LEU A 163 16.96 5.18 -19.38
N ALA A 164 18.00 5.91 -19.76
CA ALA A 164 19.37 5.42 -19.67
C ALA A 164 19.79 5.21 -18.21
N GLY A 165 20.36 4.05 -17.89
CA GLY A 165 20.68 3.68 -16.51
C GLY A 165 19.51 3.09 -15.73
N THR A 166 18.42 2.71 -16.40
CA THR A 166 17.33 1.95 -15.80
C THR A 166 17.76 0.51 -15.56
N THR A 167 17.42 -0.03 -14.39
CA THR A 167 17.56 -1.44 -14.03
C THR A 167 16.34 -1.92 -13.25
N ALA A 168 16.16 -3.23 -13.17
CA ALA A 168 15.17 -3.85 -12.30
C ALA A 168 15.86 -4.63 -11.17
N TYR A 169 15.22 -4.69 -10.00
CA TYR A 169 15.61 -5.57 -8.90
C TYR A 169 14.40 -6.33 -8.42
N THR A 170 14.47 -7.66 -8.44
CA THR A 170 13.50 -8.54 -7.78
C THR A 170 13.97 -8.77 -6.35
N ALA A 171 13.15 -8.32 -5.40
CA ALA A 171 13.32 -8.55 -3.98
C ALA A 171 12.52 -9.80 -3.58
N THR A 172 13.14 -10.68 -2.81
CA THR A 172 12.43 -11.68 -2.00
C THR A 172 12.68 -11.41 -0.54
N GLY A 173 11.71 -11.74 0.31
CA GLY A 173 11.84 -11.49 1.73
C GLY A 173 10.70 -12.04 2.55
N THR A 174 10.82 -11.87 3.86
CA THR A 174 9.79 -12.21 4.83
C THR A 174 9.21 -10.92 5.41
N ARG A 175 7.92 -10.70 5.15
CA ARG A 175 7.13 -9.64 5.77
C ARG A 175 6.73 -10.08 7.17
N HIS A 176 7.11 -9.29 8.16
CA HIS A 176 6.72 -9.51 9.54
C HIS A 176 5.67 -8.47 9.95
N ARG A 177 4.68 -8.90 10.73
CA ARG A 177 3.77 -8.03 11.45
C ARG A 177 3.77 -8.41 12.91
N ALA A 178 3.80 -7.41 13.78
CA ALA A 178 3.62 -7.59 15.22
C ALA A 178 2.53 -6.65 15.72
N GLY A 179 1.74 -7.11 16.68
CA GLY A 179 0.70 -6.33 17.32
C GLY A 179 0.36 -6.88 18.71
N THR A 180 -0.71 -6.36 19.29
CA THR A 180 -1.26 -6.78 20.57
C THR A 180 -2.71 -7.20 20.44
N TRP A 181 -3.05 -8.41 20.90
CA TRP A 181 -4.40 -8.94 20.98
C TRP A 181 -4.70 -9.32 22.43
N ASP A 182 -5.78 -8.79 23.02
CA ASP A 182 -6.14 -8.99 24.44
C ASP A 182 -4.98 -8.78 25.44
N GLY A 183 -4.08 -7.85 25.12
CA GLY A 183 -2.89 -7.53 25.93
C GLY A 183 -1.68 -8.42 25.68
N GLU A 184 -1.83 -9.50 24.92
CA GLU A 184 -0.73 -10.39 24.53
C GLU A 184 -0.12 -9.97 23.19
N ARG A 185 1.19 -10.20 23.03
CA ARG A 185 1.89 -9.92 21.78
C ARG A 185 1.64 -11.05 20.78
N VAL A 186 1.27 -10.68 19.56
CA VAL A 186 1.07 -11.60 18.45
C VAL A 186 1.94 -11.18 17.27
N GLU A 187 2.45 -12.17 16.54
CA GLU A 187 3.29 -11.98 15.37
C GLU A 187 2.80 -12.84 14.20
N ALA A 188 2.99 -12.35 12.99
CA ALA A 188 2.67 -13.04 11.75
C ALA A 188 3.77 -12.80 10.72
N GLU A 189 4.12 -13.86 9.99
CA GLU A 189 5.16 -13.84 8.98
C GLU A 189 4.60 -14.32 7.65
N GLN A 190 5.04 -13.70 6.55
CA GLN A 190 4.64 -14.11 5.22
C GLN A 190 5.77 -13.83 4.22
N ALA A 191 6.13 -14.84 3.44
CA ALA A 191 7.04 -14.67 2.31
C ALA A 191 6.41 -13.73 1.27
N VAL A 192 7.23 -12.82 0.75
CA VAL A 192 6.85 -11.86 -0.30
C VAL A 192 7.91 -11.81 -1.39
N SER A 193 7.47 -11.49 -2.61
CA SER A 193 8.36 -11.17 -3.73
C SER A 193 7.80 -10.03 -4.56
N PHE A 194 8.65 -9.18 -5.12
CA PHE A 194 8.24 -8.06 -5.96
C PHE A 194 9.44 -7.48 -6.70
N THR A 195 9.19 -6.72 -7.76
CA THR A 195 10.23 -6.07 -8.57
C THR A 195 10.15 -4.55 -8.46
N LEU A 196 11.31 -3.92 -8.30
CA LEU A 196 11.49 -2.47 -8.32
C LEU A 196 12.16 -2.09 -9.63
N PHE A 197 11.62 -1.09 -10.32
CA PHE A 197 12.25 -0.49 -11.49
C PHE A 197 12.88 0.83 -11.07
N VAL A 198 14.19 0.93 -11.17
CA VAL A 198 15.00 2.04 -10.67
C VAL A 198 15.81 2.62 -11.82
N THR A 199 16.00 3.94 -11.86
CA THR A 199 16.92 4.56 -12.81
C THR A 199 17.88 5.50 -12.10
N CYS A 200 19.15 5.46 -12.47
CA CYS A 200 20.21 6.25 -11.86
C CYS A 200 20.92 7.05 -12.95
N ARG A 201 22.25 7.18 -12.86
CA ARG A 201 23.04 7.80 -13.91
C ARG A 201 22.99 6.96 -15.20
N PRO A 202 22.99 7.61 -16.38
CA PRO A 202 23.16 9.04 -16.59
C PRO A 202 21.87 9.88 -16.53
N SER A 203 20.69 9.27 -16.40
CA SER A 203 19.42 10.02 -16.40
C SER A 203 19.24 10.90 -15.17
N PHE A 204 19.64 10.44 -13.99
CA PHE A 204 19.59 11.22 -12.74
C PHE A 204 20.91 11.11 -11.97
N GLU A 205 21.26 12.16 -11.22
CA GLU A 205 22.46 12.17 -10.39
C GLU A 205 22.40 11.10 -9.29
N TYR A 206 21.23 10.98 -8.66
CA TYR A 206 20.86 9.96 -7.67
C TYR A 206 19.77 9.07 -8.24
N CYS A 207 19.72 7.83 -7.75
CA CYS A 207 18.72 6.86 -8.16
C CYS A 207 17.30 7.33 -7.83
N ARG A 208 16.39 7.06 -8.76
CA ARG A 208 14.95 7.35 -8.66
C ARG A 208 14.14 6.10 -8.91
N LEU A 209 13.05 5.97 -8.16
CA LEU A 209 12.10 4.88 -8.34
C LEU A 209 11.15 5.21 -9.50
N LEU A 210 11.02 4.30 -10.46
CA LEU A 210 10.12 4.49 -11.59
C LEU A 210 8.79 3.79 -11.34
N ARG A 211 8.83 2.47 -11.14
CA ARG A 211 7.64 1.62 -11.02
C ARG A 211 7.89 0.49 -10.03
N LEU A 212 6.81 -0.13 -9.57
CA LEU A 212 6.86 -1.39 -8.82
C LEU A 212 5.99 -2.42 -9.53
N SER A 213 6.39 -3.69 -9.49
CA SER A 213 5.48 -4.77 -9.86
C SER A 213 4.35 -4.89 -8.83
N GLU A 214 3.34 -5.70 -9.14
CA GLU A 214 2.39 -6.15 -8.13
C GLU A 214 3.10 -7.06 -7.11
N LEU A 215 2.62 -7.01 -5.86
CA LEU A 215 3.11 -7.85 -4.78
C LEU A 215 2.86 -9.33 -5.08
N ASN A 216 3.90 -10.16 -4.94
CA ASN A 216 3.94 -11.58 -5.25
C ASN A 216 3.74 -11.91 -6.74
N ASN A 217 3.98 -10.93 -7.60
CA ASN A 217 3.99 -11.09 -9.04
C ASN A 217 5.23 -10.37 -9.62
N PRO A 218 6.45 -10.83 -9.27
CA PRO A 218 7.67 -10.20 -9.72
C PRO A 218 7.96 -10.52 -11.19
N LEU A 219 8.89 -9.76 -11.77
CA LEU A 219 9.60 -10.15 -12.97
C LEU A 219 10.56 -11.31 -12.62
N HIS A 220 10.47 -12.40 -13.36
CA HIS A 220 11.23 -13.65 -13.17
C HIS A 220 12.37 -13.74 -14.18
#